data_AF-A0A179D3Q0-F1
#
_entry.id   AF-A0A179D3Q0-F1
#
_cell.length_a   1.000
_cell.length_b   1.000
_cell.length_c   1.000
_cell.angle_alpha   90.00
_cell.angle_beta   90.00
_cell.angle_gamma   90.00
#
_symmetry.space_group_name_H-M   'P 1'
#
loop_
_entity.id
_entity.type
_entity.pdbx_description
1 polymer ?
#
loop_
_entity_poly.entity_id
_entity_poly.type
_entity_poly.pdbx_seq_one_letter_code
_entity_poly.pdbx_strand_id
1 'polypeptide(L)'
;MTENGELYLSIQALQDLFGRSERTLRRWASACEARKQDKNGRVFYYLPDLLRYYLEDIHQPVPEELEKIRTEREKVKLEKERLELETTKGNLIERDRVEVEWAQRAAEFRQGLIALEFKLAKQLAGRKLTLPQVREILRKEIFEILRSYAREGAYTPKMDERWSLEEFEAAYFKFLQALEKTNCPLSKIKVKLECPSRNRRAKKGGK
;
A
#
# COMPACT_ATOMS: atom_id res chain seq x y z
N MET A 1 21.81 54.64 15.48
CA MET A 1 22.35 55.99 15.75
C MET A 1 23.36 56.30 14.66
N THR A 2 23.07 57.27 13.81
CA THR A 2 23.95 57.72 12.70
C THR A 2 24.62 59.00 13.14
N GLU A 3 25.75 58.91 13.83
CA GLU A 3 26.47 60.11 14.28
C GLU A 3 27.53 60.60 13.28
N ASN A 4 27.85 59.84 12.21
CA ASN A 4 28.82 60.25 11.17
C ASN A 4 28.49 59.72 9.75
N GLY A 5 27.23 59.45 9.43
CA GLY A 5 26.85 58.78 8.17
C GLY A 5 27.20 57.28 8.11
N GLU A 6 27.83 56.75 9.16
CA GLU A 6 28.08 55.31 9.33
C GLU A 6 26.82 54.60 9.87
N LEU A 7 26.33 53.61 9.12
CA LEU A 7 25.15 52.81 9.47
C LEU A 7 25.58 51.55 10.25
N TYR A 8 25.17 51.49 11.51
CA TYR A 8 25.34 50.31 12.38
C TYR A 8 24.00 49.69 12.72
N LEU A 9 23.87 48.38 12.54
CA LEU A 9 22.64 47.63 12.80
C LEU A 9 22.88 46.50 13.80
N SER A 10 21.83 46.14 14.53
CA SER A 10 21.81 44.95 15.39
C SER A 10 21.62 43.69 14.56
N ILE A 11 21.98 42.52 15.10
CA ILE A 11 21.77 41.22 14.41
C ILE A 11 20.31 41.02 14.03
N GLN A 12 19.36 41.37 14.90
CA GLN A 12 17.93 41.25 14.60
C GLN A 12 17.53 42.10 13.39
N ALA A 13 17.95 43.36 13.34
CA ALA A 13 17.69 44.23 12.19
C ALA A 13 18.36 43.71 10.91
N LEU A 14 19.53 43.05 11.03
CA LEU A 14 20.21 42.41 9.91
C LEU A 14 19.50 41.13 9.43
N GLN A 15 18.85 40.38 10.33
CA GLN A 15 18.01 39.23 9.96
C GLN A 15 16.83 39.66 9.10
N ASP A 16 16.16 40.74 9.51
CA ASP A 16 15.03 41.29 8.77
C ASP A 16 15.47 41.88 7.42
N LEU A 17 16.63 42.53 7.38
CA LEU A 17 17.17 43.15 6.15
C LEU A 17 17.66 42.12 5.13
N PHE A 18 18.41 41.09 5.57
CA PHE A 18 19.05 40.12 4.68
C PHE A 18 18.27 38.81 4.53
N GLY A 19 17.21 38.58 5.32
CA GLY A 19 16.43 37.35 5.31
C GLY A 19 17.25 36.08 5.64
N ARG A 20 18.37 36.24 6.36
CA ARG A 20 19.30 35.15 6.70
C ARG A 20 19.18 34.74 8.17
N SER A 21 19.55 33.50 8.44
CA SER A 21 19.57 32.97 9.81
C SER A 21 20.59 33.71 10.69
N GLU A 22 20.29 33.81 11.99
CA GLU A 22 21.19 34.42 12.98
C GLU A 22 22.60 33.80 12.94
N ARG A 23 22.68 32.49 12.71
CA ARG A 23 23.93 31.74 12.63
C ARG A 23 24.81 32.21 11.46
N THR A 24 24.22 32.46 10.30
CA THR A 24 24.93 32.99 9.13
C THR A 24 25.44 34.40 9.39
N LEU A 25 24.60 35.26 9.95
CA LEU A 25 24.97 36.63 10.28
C LEU A 25 26.05 36.69 11.36
N ARG A 26 26.01 35.82 12.38
CA ARG A 26 27.06 35.69 13.39
C ARG A 26 28.39 35.24 12.79
N ARG A 27 28.36 34.37 11.77
CA ARG A 27 29.56 33.97 11.03
C ARG A 27 30.16 35.15 10.27
N TRP A 28 29.35 35.94 9.56
CA TRP A 28 29.84 37.16 8.89
C TRP A 28 30.34 38.19 9.89
N ALA A 29 29.58 38.43 10.95
CA ALA A 29 29.93 39.32 12.05
C ALA A 29 31.25 38.96 12.75
N SER A 30 31.63 37.68 12.78
CA SER A 30 32.93 37.25 13.33
C SER A 30 34.11 37.61 12.41
N ALA A 31 33.85 37.82 11.12
CA ALA A 31 34.83 38.23 10.12
C ALA A 31 34.86 39.77 9.93
N CYS A 32 33.85 40.50 10.40
CA CYS A 32 33.81 41.96 10.34
C CYS A 32 34.79 42.60 11.33
N GLU A 33 35.57 43.57 10.84
CA GLU A 33 36.53 44.33 11.65
C GLU A 33 35.84 45.48 12.40
N ALA A 34 34.81 46.10 11.80
CA ALA A 34 34.10 47.23 12.39
C ALA A 34 32.86 46.80 13.23
N ARG A 35 33.01 46.82 14.56
CA ARG A 35 31.92 46.61 15.52
C ARG A 35 31.88 47.72 16.57
N LYS A 36 30.67 48.16 16.93
CA LYS A 36 30.43 49.08 18.05
C LYS A 36 29.67 48.38 19.14
N GLN A 37 30.05 48.64 20.39
CA GLN A 37 29.33 48.16 21.56
C GLN A 37 28.72 49.35 22.29
N ASP A 38 27.43 49.28 22.56
CA ASP A 38 26.75 50.28 23.37
C ASP A 38 27.07 50.09 24.87
N LYS A 39 26.83 51.11 25.69
CA LYS A 39 27.04 51.09 27.16
C LYS A 39 26.28 49.96 27.85
N ASN A 40 25.21 49.47 27.22
CA ASN A 40 24.38 48.35 27.67
C ASN A 40 24.89 46.97 27.19
N GLY A 41 26.10 46.90 26.61
CA GLY A 41 26.71 45.66 26.15
C GLY A 41 26.20 45.12 24.81
N ARG A 42 25.25 45.80 24.15
CA ARG A 42 24.71 45.40 22.84
C ARG A 42 25.71 45.70 21.72
N VAL A 43 25.92 44.72 20.84
CA VAL A 43 26.86 44.82 19.72
C VAL A 43 26.12 45.21 18.44
N PHE A 44 26.64 46.20 17.74
CA PHE A 44 26.17 46.66 16.45
C PHE A 44 27.28 46.51 15.41
N TYR A 45 26.88 46.13 14.21
CA TYR A 45 27.80 45.81 13.12
C TYR A 45 27.69 46.85 12.02
N TYR A 46 28.83 47.17 11.41
CA TYR A 46 28.88 48.10 10.30
C TYR A 46 28.25 47.46 9.05
N LEU A 47 27.19 48.10 8.54
CA LEU A 47 26.38 47.54 7.45
C LEU A 47 27.17 47.37 6.14
N PRO A 48 28.00 48.32 5.67
CA PRO A 48 28.74 48.16 4.42
C PRO A 48 29.68 46.95 4.40
N ASP A 49 30.33 46.62 5.52
CA ASP A 49 31.18 45.42 5.62
C ASP A 49 30.36 44.15 5.48
N LEU A 50 29.22 44.07 6.17
CA LEU A 50 28.31 42.92 6.06
C LEU A 50 27.67 42.81 4.68
N LEU A 51 27.42 43.94 4.01
CA LEU A 51 26.89 43.96 2.65
C LEU A 51 27.88 43.33 1.66
N ARG A 52 29.19 43.53 1.87
CA ARG A 52 30.22 42.86 1.06
C ARG A 52 30.14 41.33 1.21
N TYR A 53 30.05 40.82 2.44
CA TYR A 53 29.88 39.38 2.67
C TYR A 53 28.56 38.85 2.12
N TYR A 54 27.48 39.63 2.19
CA TYR A 54 26.20 39.26 1.62
C TYR A 54 26.28 39.11 0.10
N LEU A 55 26.92 40.07 -0.59
CA LEU A 55 27.14 40.00 -2.04
C LEU A 55 28.03 38.79 -2.40
N GLU A 56 29.09 38.55 -1.64
CA GLU A 56 29.96 37.39 -1.84
C GLU A 56 29.20 36.06 -1.60
N ASP A 57 28.33 35.98 -0.60
CA ASP A 57 27.52 34.78 -0.26
C ASP A 57 26.42 34.49 -1.29
N ILE A 58 25.75 35.51 -1.84
CA ILE A 58 24.75 35.31 -2.91
C ILE A 58 25.39 34.74 -4.17
N HIS A 59 26.63 35.15 -4.46
CA HIS A 59 27.34 34.72 -5.66
C HIS A 59 28.09 33.39 -5.49
N GLN A 60 28.09 32.79 -4.29
CA GLN A 60 28.64 31.46 -4.13
C GLN A 60 27.74 30.43 -4.81
N PRO A 61 28.23 29.71 -5.85
CA PRO A 61 27.46 28.61 -6.41
C PRO A 61 27.24 27.60 -5.29
N VAL A 62 25.98 27.20 -5.09
CA VAL A 62 25.67 26.09 -4.19
C VAL A 62 26.43 24.88 -4.71
N PRO A 63 27.22 24.18 -3.87
CA PRO A 63 27.89 22.96 -4.28
C PRO A 63 26.89 22.01 -4.94
N GLU A 64 27.22 21.53 -6.14
CA GLU A 64 26.33 20.69 -6.96
C GLU A 64 25.83 19.45 -6.18
N GLU A 65 26.65 18.94 -5.26
CA GLU A 65 26.29 17.85 -4.34
C GLU A 65 25.14 18.20 -3.38
N LEU A 66 25.08 19.44 -2.88
CA LEU A 66 23.99 19.88 -2.01
C LEU A 66 22.69 20.05 -2.77
N GLU A 67 22.74 20.48 -4.03
CA GLU A 67 21.57 20.51 -4.91
C GLU A 67 21.08 19.10 -5.26
N LYS A 68 22.00 18.18 -5.55
CA LYS A 68 21.68 16.75 -5.74
C LYS A 68 20.98 16.16 -4.50
N ILE A 69 21.52 16.38 -3.30
CA ILE A 69 20.90 15.90 -2.06
C ILE A 69 19.52 16.54 -1.81
N ARG A 70 19.35 17.83 -2.10
CA ARG A 70 18.04 18.51 -1.97
C ARG A 70 17.01 17.93 -2.92
N THR A 71 17.37 17.77 -4.19
CA THR A 71 16.48 17.21 -5.21
C THR A 71 16.12 15.75 -4.93
N GLU A 72 17.06 14.94 -4.44
CA GLU A 72 16.77 13.56 -4.00
C GLU A 72 15.81 13.52 -2.82
N ARG A 73 16.01 14.37 -1.81
CA ARG A 73 15.09 14.47 -0.66
C ARG A 73 13.68 14.87 -1.08
N GLU A 74 13.58 15.84 -2.00
CA GLU A 74 12.29 16.25 -2.54
C GLU A 74 11.61 15.12 -3.32
N LYS A 75 12.36 14.38 -4.15
CA LYS A 75 11.82 13.20 -4.85
C LYS A 75 11.29 12.15 -3.88
N VAL A 76 12.06 11.79 -2.85
CA VAL A 76 11.63 10.81 -1.83
C VAL A 76 10.39 11.31 -1.08
N LYS A 77 10.31 12.62 -0.78
CA LYS A 77 9.14 13.21 -0.14
C LYS A 77 7.90 13.13 -1.02
N LEU A 78 8.03 13.48 -2.31
CA LEU A 78 6.94 13.39 -3.28
C LEU A 78 6.48 11.94 -3.51
N GLU A 79 7.40 10.98 -3.55
CA GLU A 79 7.07 9.56 -3.66
C GLU A 79 6.31 9.06 -2.42
N LYS A 80 6.74 9.49 -1.23
CA LYS A 80 6.04 9.15 0.01
C LYS A 80 4.63 9.73 0.04
N GLU A 81 4.48 11.02 -0.30
CA GLU A 81 3.18 11.68 -0.40
C GLU A 81 2.28 11.00 -1.44
N ARG A 82 2.85 10.57 -2.58
CA ARG A 82 2.11 9.81 -3.60
C ARG A 82 1.62 8.47 -3.06
N LEU A 83 2.45 7.70 -2.37
CA LEU A 83 2.06 6.42 -1.77
C LEU A 83 0.99 6.59 -0.68
N GLU A 84 1.10 7.64 0.14
CA GLU A 84 0.10 8.00 1.15
C GLU A 84 -1.24 8.38 0.49
N LEU A 85 -1.21 9.14 -0.61
CA LEU A 85 -2.39 9.47 -1.41
C LEU A 85 -3.02 8.23 -2.07
N GLU A 86 -2.22 7.31 -2.61
CA GLU A 86 -2.73 6.07 -3.20
C GLU A 86 -3.32 5.12 -2.16
N THR A 87 -2.76 5.10 -0.94
CA THR A 87 -3.28 4.34 0.21
C THR A 87 -4.60 4.93 0.71
N THR A 88 -4.68 6.26 0.88
CA THR A 88 -5.92 6.94 1.30
C THR A 88 -7.04 6.87 0.25
N LYS A 89 -6.68 6.82 -1.04
CA LYS A 89 -7.64 6.56 -2.13
C LYS A 89 -8.12 5.10 -2.18
N GLY A 90 -7.55 4.21 -1.37
CA GLY A 90 -7.92 2.79 -1.33
C GLY A 90 -7.38 1.96 -2.50
N ASN A 91 -6.44 2.49 -3.28
CA ASN A 91 -5.82 1.79 -4.40
C ASN A 91 -4.69 0.86 -3.96
N LEU A 92 -4.08 1.17 -2.81
CA LEU A 92 -3.06 0.34 -2.18
C LEU A 92 -3.63 -0.28 -0.90
N ILE A 93 -3.46 -1.59 -0.78
CA ILE A 93 -3.84 -2.35 0.41
C ILE A 93 -2.56 -2.75 1.14
N GLU A 94 -2.53 -2.53 2.45
CA GLU A 94 -1.45 -3.00 3.31
C GLU A 94 -1.31 -4.53 3.18
N ARG A 95 -0.09 -4.97 2.82
CA ARG A 95 0.23 -6.39 2.64
C ARG A 95 -0.14 -7.23 3.87
N ASP A 96 0.20 -6.74 5.06
CA ASP A 96 -0.06 -7.44 6.32
C ASP A 96 -1.54 -7.71 6.53
N ARG A 97 -2.42 -6.79 6.13
CA ARG A 97 -3.87 -6.99 6.21
C ARG A 97 -4.36 -8.06 5.25
N VAL A 98 -3.81 -8.10 4.04
CA VAL A 98 -4.13 -9.17 3.07
C VAL A 98 -3.66 -10.52 3.60
N GLU A 99 -2.46 -10.59 4.17
CA GLU A 99 -1.88 -11.82 4.72
C GLU A 99 -2.74 -12.36 5.87
N VAL A 100 -3.16 -11.50 6.81
CA VAL A 100 -4.04 -11.90 7.93
C VAL A 100 -5.39 -12.41 7.43
N GLU A 101 -6.04 -11.68 6.51
CA GLU A 101 -7.34 -12.07 5.95
C GLU A 101 -7.27 -13.39 5.17
N TRP A 102 -6.19 -13.59 4.40
CA TRP A 102 -5.96 -14.84 3.69
C TRP A 102 -5.67 -16.00 4.64
N ALA A 103 -4.84 -15.78 5.65
CA ALA A 103 -4.54 -16.78 6.67
C ALA A 103 -5.81 -17.22 7.41
N GLN A 104 -6.67 -16.26 7.76
CA GLN A 104 -7.96 -16.55 8.40
C GLN A 104 -8.86 -17.40 7.51
N ARG A 105 -8.99 -17.07 6.22
CA ARG A 105 -9.80 -17.86 5.27
C ARG A 105 -9.25 -19.27 5.09
N ALA A 106 -7.93 -19.41 4.99
CA ALA A 106 -7.28 -20.72 4.90
C ALA A 106 -7.55 -21.56 6.16
N ALA A 107 -7.53 -20.93 7.34
CA ALA A 107 -7.85 -21.59 8.61
C ALA A 107 -9.32 -22.05 8.66
N GLU A 108 -10.26 -21.19 8.25
CA GLU A 108 -11.69 -21.53 8.17
C GLU A 108 -11.95 -22.67 7.18
N PHE A 109 -11.32 -22.63 6.00
CA PHE A 109 -11.43 -23.71 5.01
C PHE A 109 -10.90 -25.04 5.56
N ARG A 110 -9.73 -25.01 6.22
CA ARG A 110 -9.15 -26.19 6.87
C ARG A 110 -10.09 -26.75 7.95
N GLN A 111 -10.66 -25.90 8.80
CA GLN A 111 -11.63 -26.32 9.81
C GLN A 111 -12.88 -26.92 9.17
N GLY A 112 -13.37 -26.32 8.08
CA GLY A 112 -14.48 -26.84 7.29
C GLY A 112 -14.22 -28.24 6.74
N LEU A 113 -13.02 -28.49 6.21
CA LEU A 113 -12.62 -29.81 5.72
C LEU A 113 -12.49 -30.86 6.83
N ILE A 114 -11.99 -30.48 8.01
CA ILE A 114 -11.94 -31.39 9.17
C ILE A 114 -13.36 -31.71 9.64
N ALA A 115 -14.24 -30.71 9.71
CA ALA A 115 -15.64 -30.90 10.11
C ALA A 115 -16.45 -31.71 9.09
N LEU A 116 -16.05 -31.68 7.82
CA LEU A 116 -16.70 -32.42 6.73
C LEU A 116 -16.79 -33.92 7.03
N GLU A 117 -15.72 -34.51 7.56
CA GLU A 117 -15.69 -35.94 7.91
C GLU A 117 -16.82 -36.30 8.88
N PHE A 118 -16.94 -35.56 9.98
CA PHE A 118 -17.97 -35.79 11.00
C PHE A 118 -19.38 -35.55 10.47
N LYS A 119 -19.59 -34.49 9.68
CA LYS A 119 -20.88 -34.18 9.07
C LYS A 119 -21.32 -35.28 8.11
N LEU A 120 -20.42 -35.75 7.25
CA LEU A 120 -20.69 -36.82 6.30
C LEU A 120 -20.95 -38.14 7.00
N ALA A 121 -20.13 -38.51 7.99
CA ALA A 121 -20.35 -39.72 8.78
C ALA A 121 -21.77 -39.74 9.37
N LYS A 122 -22.23 -38.63 9.95
CA LYS A 122 -23.59 -38.49 10.50
C LYS A 122 -24.69 -38.61 9.44
N GLN A 123 -24.50 -38.01 8.26
CA GLN A 123 -25.50 -38.01 7.19
C GLN A 123 -25.59 -39.34 6.43
N LEU A 124 -24.49 -40.08 6.39
CA LEU A 124 -24.38 -41.36 5.68
C LEU A 124 -24.67 -42.57 6.58
N ALA A 125 -24.46 -42.45 7.90
CA ALA A 125 -24.68 -43.54 8.84
C ALA A 125 -26.14 -44.04 8.86
N GLY A 126 -26.29 -45.37 8.82
CA GLY A 126 -27.59 -46.05 9.01
C GLY A 126 -28.58 -45.91 7.86
N ARG A 127 -28.21 -45.26 6.75
CA ARG A 127 -29.11 -45.06 5.60
C ARG A 127 -28.68 -45.96 4.43
N LYS A 128 -29.65 -46.66 3.83
CA LYS A 128 -29.45 -47.35 2.53
C LYS A 128 -29.49 -46.32 1.41
N LEU A 129 -28.40 -45.56 1.25
CA LEU A 129 -28.30 -44.53 0.21
C LEU A 129 -27.78 -45.13 -1.09
N THR A 130 -28.33 -44.65 -2.20
CA THR A 130 -27.81 -44.95 -3.54
C THR A 130 -26.61 -44.04 -3.84
N LEU A 131 -25.70 -44.49 -4.71
CA LEU A 131 -24.51 -43.73 -5.10
C LEU A 131 -24.82 -42.27 -5.56
N PRO A 132 -25.89 -41.99 -6.33
CA PRO A 132 -26.25 -40.62 -6.69
C PRO A 132 -26.59 -39.73 -5.48
N GLN A 133 -27.27 -40.27 -4.47
CA GLN A 133 -27.65 -39.54 -3.26
C GLN A 133 -26.42 -39.20 -2.41
N VAL A 134 -25.48 -40.15 -2.28
CA VAL A 134 -24.20 -39.92 -1.58
C VAL A 134 -23.42 -38.80 -2.26
N ARG A 135 -23.34 -38.81 -3.60
CA ARG A 135 -22.68 -37.74 -4.36
C ARG A 135 -23.35 -36.38 -4.17
N GLU A 136 -24.68 -36.33 -4.12
CA GLU A 136 -25.39 -35.07 -3.88
C GLU A 136 -25.13 -34.51 -2.47
N ILE A 137 -25.10 -35.37 -1.46
CA ILE A 137 -24.75 -35.01 -0.08
C ILE A 137 -23.32 -34.44 -0.02
N LEU A 138 -22.34 -35.20 -0.53
CA LEU A 138 -20.93 -34.75 -0.59
C LEU A 138 -20.80 -33.41 -1.29
N ARG A 139 -21.48 -33.26 -2.43
CA ARG A 139 -21.45 -32.04 -3.22
C ARG A 139 -22.00 -30.86 -2.42
N LYS A 140 -23.15 -31.00 -1.76
CA LYS A 140 -23.72 -29.91 -0.94
C LYS A 140 -22.75 -29.44 0.13
N GLU A 141 -22.17 -30.37 0.89
CA GLU A 141 -21.24 -30.01 1.98
C GLU A 141 -19.94 -29.37 1.49
N ILE A 142 -19.35 -29.89 0.40
CA ILE A 142 -18.15 -29.29 -0.21
C ILE A 142 -18.47 -27.86 -0.68
N PHE A 143 -19.64 -27.65 -1.28
CA PHE A 143 -20.06 -26.33 -1.73
C PHE A 143 -20.28 -25.35 -0.60
N GLU A 144 -20.82 -25.79 0.54
CA GLU A 144 -20.93 -24.93 1.72
C GLU A 144 -19.55 -24.47 2.22
N ILE A 145 -18.57 -25.37 2.25
CA ILE A 145 -17.19 -25.03 2.64
C ILE A 145 -16.58 -24.04 1.65
N LEU A 146 -16.71 -24.28 0.34
CA LEU A 146 -16.21 -23.35 -0.69
C LEU A 146 -16.90 -21.99 -0.63
N ARG A 147 -18.21 -21.95 -0.37
CA ARG A 147 -18.95 -20.69 -0.21
C ARG A 147 -18.49 -19.93 1.03
N SER A 148 -18.22 -20.61 2.13
CA SER A 148 -17.68 -19.97 3.35
C SER A 148 -16.30 -19.36 3.10
N TYR A 149 -15.44 -20.05 2.33
CA TYR A 149 -14.13 -19.55 1.94
C TYR A 149 -14.21 -18.34 1.01
N ALA A 150 -15.15 -18.36 0.07
CA ALA A 150 -15.38 -17.29 -0.90
C ALA A 150 -16.26 -16.14 -0.38
N ARG A 151 -16.45 -16.03 0.94
CA ARG A 151 -17.32 -15.00 1.53
C ARG A 151 -16.90 -13.58 1.16
N GLU A 152 -17.88 -12.69 1.18
CA GLU A 152 -17.64 -11.25 1.07
C GLU A 152 -16.77 -10.79 2.24
N GLY A 153 -15.82 -9.92 1.94
CA GLY A 153 -14.91 -9.35 2.92
C GLY A 153 -14.29 -8.08 2.38
N ALA A 154 -13.49 -7.39 3.19
CA ALA A 154 -12.87 -6.11 2.81
C ALA A 154 -12.07 -6.19 1.51
N TYR A 155 -11.53 -7.37 1.20
CA TYR A 155 -10.67 -7.63 0.04
C TYR A 155 -11.21 -8.67 -0.94
N THR A 156 -12.48 -9.09 -0.80
CA THR A 156 -13.15 -9.91 -1.82
C THR A 156 -14.26 -9.13 -2.47
N PRO A 157 -14.37 -9.14 -3.81
CA PRO A 157 -15.53 -8.57 -4.48
C PRO A 157 -16.81 -9.25 -3.98
N LYS A 158 -17.90 -8.48 -3.96
CA LYS A 158 -19.23 -9.02 -3.66
C LYS A 158 -19.55 -10.11 -4.66
N MET A 159 -19.84 -11.32 -4.16
CA MET A 159 -20.32 -12.40 -5.01
C MET A 159 -21.80 -12.15 -5.25
N ASP A 160 -22.23 -12.08 -6.50
CA ASP A 160 -23.66 -12.10 -6.81
C ASP A 160 -24.28 -13.37 -6.21
N GLU A 161 -25.03 -13.22 -5.12
CA GLU A 161 -25.68 -14.32 -4.38
C GLU A 161 -26.66 -15.14 -5.24
N ARG A 162 -26.92 -14.68 -6.48
CA ARG A 162 -27.77 -15.34 -7.47
C ARG A 162 -27.17 -16.55 -8.14
N TRP A 163 -25.89 -16.86 -7.93
CA TRP A 163 -25.29 -18.02 -8.59
C TRP A 163 -25.89 -19.31 -8.06
N SER A 164 -26.68 -19.96 -8.89
CA SER A 164 -27.11 -21.33 -8.64
C SER A 164 -25.88 -22.25 -8.59
N LEU A 165 -25.99 -23.35 -7.85
CA LEU A 165 -24.93 -24.36 -7.75
C LEU A 165 -24.44 -24.85 -9.13
N GLU A 166 -25.33 -24.83 -10.12
CA GLU A 166 -25.03 -25.23 -11.50
C GLU A 166 -24.25 -24.17 -12.28
N GLU A 167 -24.54 -22.88 -12.05
CA GLU A 167 -23.82 -21.77 -12.67
C GLU A 167 -22.41 -21.62 -12.09
N PHE A 168 -22.26 -21.77 -10.77
CA PHE A 168 -20.94 -21.79 -10.14
C PHE A 168 -20.08 -22.92 -10.67
N GLU A 169 -20.63 -24.15 -10.79
CA GLU A 169 -19.88 -25.25 -11.40
C GLU A 169 -19.46 -24.95 -12.83
N ALA A 170 -20.36 -24.42 -13.65
CA ALA A 170 -20.04 -24.10 -15.02
C ALA A 170 -18.91 -23.05 -15.12
N ALA A 171 -18.95 -22.00 -14.29
CA ALA A 171 -17.92 -20.98 -14.22
C ALA A 171 -16.59 -21.54 -13.70
N TYR A 172 -16.61 -22.33 -12.62
CA TYR A 172 -15.42 -22.97 -12.05
C TYR A 172 -14.77 -23.97 -13.01
N PHE A 173 -15.57 -24.82 -13.68
CA PHE A 173 -15.06 -25.73 -14.71
C PHE A 173 -14.46 -24.96 -15.89
N LYS A 174 -15.08 -23.86 -16.33
CA LYS A 174 -14.54 -23.01 -17.39
C LYS A 174 -13.21 -22.38 -16.97
N PHE A 175 -13.09 -21.96 -15.71
CA PHE A 175 -11.84 -21.46 -15.12
C PHE A 175 -10.75 -22.53 -15.08
N LEU A 176 -11.05 -23.75 -14.60
CA LEU A 176 -10.10 -24.86 -14.59
C LEU A 176 -9.64 -25.24 -16.01
N GLN A 177 -10.55 -25.26 -16.99
CA GLN A 177 -10.19 -25.47 -18.40
C GLN A 177 -9.34 -24.34 -18.96
N ALA A 178 -9.52 -23.11 -18.50
CA ALA A 178 -8.67 -21.99 -18.88
C ALA A 178 -7.28 -22.11 -18.23
N LEU A 179 -7.19 -22.55 -16.97
CA LEU A 179 -5.92 -22.84 -16.30
C LEU A 179 -5.16 -24.01 -16.93
N GLU A 180 -5.85 -25.01 -17.47
CA GLU A 180 -5.20 -26.10 -18.22
C GLU A 180 -4.55 -25.60 -19.52
N LYS A 181 -5.12 -24.54 -20.11
CA LYS A 181 -4.59 -23.91 -21.33
C LYS A 181 -3.46 -22.92 -21.06
N THR A 182 -3.38 -22.37 -19.85
CA THR A 182 -2.21 -21.57 -19.47
C THR A 182 -1.06 -22.51 -19.19
N ASN A 183 0.12 -22.18 -19.73
CA ASN A 183 1.30 -23.03 -19.70
C ASN A 183 1.95 -22.99 -18.29
N CYS A 184 1.20 -23.45 -17.28
CA CYS A 184 1.63 -23.50 -15.89
C CYS A 184 2.48 -24.77 -15.69
N PRO A 185 3.68 -24.69 -15.08
CA PRO A 185 4.61 -25.83 -14.93
C PRO A 185 4.07 -26.98 -14.04
N LEU A 186 2.90 -26.82 -13.41
CA LEU A 186 2.21 -27.84 -12.62
C LEU A 186 1.32 -28.79 -13.46
N SER A 187 1.24 -28.60 -14.79
CA SER A 187 0.32 -29.28 -15.73
C SER A 187 0.60 -30.77 -16.03
N LYS A 188 1.48 -31.45 -15.29
CA LYS A 188 1.75 -32.89 -15.51
C LYS A 188 0.62 -33.82 -15.03
N ILE A 189 -0.37 -33.30 -14.30
CA ILE A 189 -1.51 -34.09 -13.83
C ILE A 189 -2.66 -33.98 -14.84
N LYS A 190 -2.76 -34.96 -15.75
CA LYS A 190 -3.87 -35.09 -16.70
C LYS A 190 -5.13 -35.59 -15.97
N VAL A 191 -5.91 -34.70 -15.38
CA VAL A 191 -7.27 -35.03 -14.90
C VAL A 191 -8.27 -34.68 -16.00
N LYS A 192 -8.93 -35.68 -16.60
CA LYS A 192 -10.07 -35.42 -17.49
C LYS A 192 -11.22 -34.84 -16.67
N LEU A 193 -11.41 -33.52 -16.76
CA LEU A 193 -12.50 -32.81 -16.11
C LEU A 193 -13.73 -32.78 -17.01
N GLU A 194 -14.68 -33.70 -16.78
CA GLU A 194 -16.00 -33.66 -17.41
C GLU A 194 -16.99 -32.85 -16.57
N CYS A 195 -17.64 -31.86 -17.17
CA CYS A 195 -18.63 -31.02 -16.49
C CYS A 195 -19.93 -31.80 -16.19
N PRO A 196 -20.35 -31.96 -14.92
CA PRO A 196 -21.50 -32.80 -14.55
C PRO A 196 -22.85 -32.31 -15.10
N SER A 197 -23.01 -30.99 -15.31
CA SER A 197 -24.29 -30.39 -15.70
C SER A 197 -24.73 -30.75 -17.13
N ARG A 198 -23.77 -30.97 -18.05
CA ARG A 198 -24.06 -31.40 -19.43
C ARG A 198 -24.72 -32.78 -19.51
N ASN A 199 -24.36 -33.69 -18.61
CA ASN A 199 -24.92 -35.05 -18.60
C ASN A 199 -26.36 -35.12 -18.05
N ARG A 200 -26.82 -34.13 -17.28
CA ARG A 200 -28.21 -34.09 -16.77
C ARG A 200 -29.22 -33.67 -17.83
N ARG A 201 -28.87 -32.76 -18.74
CA ARG A 201 -29.75 -32.33 -19.84
C ARG A 201 -29.93 -33.41 -20.90
N ALA A 202 -28.89 -34.19 -21.20
CA ALA A 202 -28.97 -35.28 -22.17
C ALA A 202 -29.91 -36.42 -21.74
N LYS A 203 -30.06 -36.68 -20.43
CA LYS A 203 -30.94 -37.75 -19.91
C LYS A 203 -32.42 -37.36 -19.79
N LYS A 204 -32.78 -36.08 -19.89
CA LYS A 204 -34.19 -35.62 -19.81
C LYS A 204 -34.90 -35.55 -21.17
N GLY A 205 -34.18 -35.75 -22.28
CA GLY A 205 -34.74 -35.74 -23.64
C GLY A 205 -34.99 -37.14 -24.24
N GLY A 206 -34.91 -38.20 -23.43
CA GLY A 206 -35.06 -39.59 -23.87
C GLY A 206 -36.12 -40.32 -23.05
N LYS A 207 -37.38 -39.93 -23.23
CA LYS A 207 -38.57 -40.76 -23.05
C LYS A 207 -39.65 -40.24 -23.98
#